data_AF-A0A1B6K0B0-F1
#
_entry.id   AF-A0A1B6K0B0-F1
#
_cell.length_a   1.000
_cell.length_b   1.000
_cell.length_c   1.000
_cell.angle_alpha   90.00
_cell.angle_beta   90.00
_cell.angle_gamma   90.00
#
_symmetry.space_group_name_H-M   'P 1'
#
loop_
_entity.id
_entity.type
_entity.pdbx_description
1 polymer ?
#
loop_
_entity_poly.entity_id
_entity_poly.type
_entity_poly.pdbx_seq_one_letter_code
_entity_poly.pdbx_strand_id
1 'polypeptide(L)'
;MKRSKIRVHPKISDAELSEENKTMKNRNLHIMSDCIILMPISIGLEKNSPLKPRVDVFIQRVVEAGLIHKWLRDVMKESQDRYLSQQKEQVQALVNLRKFTGALVALGVGYGISLTAFIAEILHWHFVIQKDPLFDKYSMSRFYFCKKFK
;
A
#
# COMPACT_ATOMS: atom_id res chain seq x y z
N MET A 1 65.00 5.45 -4.10
CA MET A 1 63.98 4.43 -3.77
C MET A 1 62.68 4.79 -4.50
N LYS A 2 62.36 4.11 -5.61
CA LYS A 2 61.21 4.41 -6.50
C LYS A 2 59.99 3.58 -6.09
N ARG A 3 58.84 4.21 -5.83
CA ARG A 3 57.55 3.51 -5.69
C ARG A 3 56.95 3.27 -7.08
N SER A 4 56.86 2.01 -7.48
CA SER A 4 56.17 1.57 -8.69
C SER A 4 54.65 1.72 -8.51
N LYS A 5 54.05 2.48 -9.43
CA LYS A 5 52.60 2.73 -9.49
C LYS A 5 52.00 1.66 -10.42
N ILE A 6 51.39 0.63 -9.84
CA ILE A 6 50.69 -0.40 -10.61
C ILE A 6 49.34 0.19 -11.03
N ARG A 7 49.25 0.60 -12.29
CA ARG A 7 48.00 1.03 -12.94
C ARG A 7 47.38 -0.20 -13.58
N VAL A 8 46.44 -0.84 -12.89
CA VAL A 8 45.61 -1.89 -13.47
C VAL A 8 44.52 -1.20 -14.27
N HIS A 9 44.59 -1.30 -15.59
CA HIS A 9 43.45 -1.02 -16.47
C HIS A 9 42.67 -2.32 -16.62
N PRO A 10 41.42 -2.43 -16.13
CA PRO A 10 40.50 -3.38 -16.70
C PRO A 10 39.91 -2.77 -17.97
N LYS A 11 40.37 -3.27 -19.14
CA LYS A 11 39.54 -3.25 -20.34
C LYS A 11 38.43 -4.27 -20.10
N ILE A 12 37.24 -3.81 -19.76
CA ILE A 12 36.04 -4.65 -19.72
C ILE A 12 34.99 -3.94 -20.56
N SER A 13 34.63 -4.64 -21.63
CA SER A 13 33.64 -4.34 -22.65
C SER A 13 32.30 -3.88 -22.07
N ASP A 14 31.67 -2.93 -22.75
CA ASP A 14 30.41 -2.25 -22.41
C ASP A 14 29.16 -3.17 -22.32
N ALA A 15 29.32 -4.49 -22.32
CA ALA A 15 28.24 -5.47 -22.25
C ALA A 15 27.94 -5.99 -20.83
N GLU A 16 28.83 -5.81 -19.85
CA GLU A 16 28.62 -6.30 -18.47
C GLU A 16 27.88 -5.31 -17.54
N LEU A 17 27.57 -4.10 -18.00
CA LEU A 17 26.91 -3.06 -17.20
C LEU A 17 25.40 -3.31 -16.92
N SER A 18 24.84 -4.41 -17.44
CA SER A 18 23.39 -4.69 -17.37
C SER A 18 22.98 -5.81 -16.41
N GLU A 19 23.92 -6.63 -15.92
CA GLU A 19 23.61 -7.73 -14.99
C GLU A 19 23.93 -7.39 -13.53
N GLU A 20 24.97 -6.57 -13.24
CA GLU A 20 25.30 -6.18 -11.85
C GLU A 20 24.26 -5.22 -11.21
N ASN A 21 23.47 -4.53 -12.03
CA ASN A 21 22.40 -3.64 -11.55
C ASN A 21 21.11 -4.38 -11.14
N LYS A 22 20.95 -5.67 -11.47
CA LYS A 22 19.76 -6.44 -11.09
C LYS A 22 19.84 -7.06 -9.70
N THR A 23 21.04 -7.35 -9.20
CA THR A 23 21.26 -8.00 -7.89
C THR A 23 21.36 -7.02 -6.72
N MET A 24 21.54 -5.71 -6.96
CA MET A 24 21.54 -4.65 -5.94
C MET A 24 20.13 -4.19 -5.51
N LYS A 25 19.06 -4.71 -6.12
CA LYS A 25 17.67 -4.26 -5.90
C LYS A 25 16.82 -5.19 -5.03
N ASN A 26 17.43 -6.20 -4.42
CA ASN A 26 16.73 -7.16 -3.56
C ASN A 26 17.37 -7.27 -2.17
N ARG A 27 17.44 -6.14 -1.45
CA ARG A 27 17.57 -6.15 0.00
C ARG A 27 16.22 -5.79 0.61
N ASN A 28 15.24 -6.67 0.43
CA ASN A 28 13.94 -6.54 1.08
C ASN A 28 14.06 -6.98 2.54
N LEU A 29 14.73 -6.16 3.35
CA LEU A 29 14.79 -6.31 4.80
C LEU A 29 13.54 -5.67 5.40
N HIS A 30 12.50 -6.46 5.58
CA HIS A 30 11.28 -6.01 6.24
C HIS A 30 11.44 -6.10 7.76
N ILE A 31 11.68 -4.96 8.40
CA ILE A 31 11.71 -4.84 9.87
C ILE A 31 10.26 -4.75 10.35
N MET A 32 9.87 -5.65 11.25
CA MET A 32 8.55 -5.64 11.87
C MET A 32 8.36 -4.38 12.71
N SER A 33 7.18 -3.76 12.66
CA SER A 33 6.89 -2.48 13.32
C SER A 33 7.02 -2.56 14.85
N ASP A 34 6.71 -3.72 15.43
CA ASP A 34 6.76 -3.94 16.87
C ASP A 34 7.97 -4.78 17.26
N CYS A 35 8.76 -4.26 18.22
CA CYS A 35 9.87 -4.96 18.83
C CYS A 35 9.37 -5.81 20.01
N ILE A 36 9.53 -7.14 19.94
CA ILE A 36 9.09 -8.07 21.00
C ILE A 36 10.10 -8.14 22.16
N ILE A 37 11.37 -7.82 21.92
CA ILE A 37 12.46 -7.97 22.90
C ILE A 37 13.12 -6.62 23.15
N LEU A 38 12.87 -6.04 24.32
CA LEU A 38 13.55 -4.83 24.77
C LEU A 38 14.94 -5.21 25.33
N MET A 39 15.99 -5.05 24.52
CA MET A 39 17.37 -5.20 24.98
C MET A 39 17.94 -3.84 25.40
N PRO A 40 18.21 -3.59 26.69
CA PRO A 40 18.81 -2.34 27.12
C PRO A 40 20.29 -2.28 26.72
N ILE A 41 20.72 -1.12 26.23
CA ILE A 41 22.12 -0.86 25.94
C ILE A 41 22.82 -0.46 27.24
N SER A 42 23.94 -1.09 27.56
CA SER A 42 24.73 -0.80 28.76
C SER A 42 26.20 -0.61 28.41
N ILE A 43 26.90 0.16 29.24
CA ILE A 43 28.33 0.43 29.10
C ILE A 43 29.06 -0.42 30.15
N GLY A 44 29.93 -1.32 29.70
CA GLY A 44 30.74 -2.16 30.59
C GLY A 44 32.00 -1.44 31.08
N LEU A 45 32.25 -1.47 32.39
CA LEU A 45 33.50 -1.04 33.02
C LEU A 45 34.10 -2.19 33.84
N GLU A 46 35.42 -2.18 34.00
CA GLU A 46 36.11 -3.17 34.85
C GLU A 46 35.63 -3.08 36.31
N LYS A 47 35.59 -4.23 36.99
CA LYS A 47 35.17 -4.32 38.40
C LYS A 47 36.10 -3.44 39.24
N ASN A 48 35.52 -2.60 40.10
CA ASN A 48 36.22 -1.65 40.97
C ASN A 48 37.00 -0.53 40.24
N SER A 49 36.67 -0.24 38.98
CA SER A 49 37.24 0.94 38.31
C SER A 49 36.87 2.23 39.07
N PRO A 50 37.84 3.08 39.45
CA PRO A 50 37.58 4.36 40.12
C PRO A 50 36.83 5.35 39.22
N LEU A 51 36.68 5.04 37.93
CA LEU A 51 35.98 5.85 36.95
C LEU A 51 34.46 5.62 36.94
N LYS A 52 33.99 4.49 37.48
CA LYS A 52 32.57 4.13 37.51
C LYS A 52 31.64 5.23 38.07
N PRO A 53 31.90 5.82 39.26
CA PRO A 53 31.01 6.86 39.80
C PRO A 53 31.01 8.14 38.97
N ARG A 54 32.12 8.49 38.31
CA ARG A 54 32.19 9.69 37.46
C ARG A 54 31.43 9.50 36.16
N VAL A 55 31.56 8.34 35.53
CA VAL A 55 30.86 8.01 34.28
C VAL A 55 29.37 7.93 34.52
N ASP A 56 28.93 7.35 35.63
CA ASP A 56 27.50 7.22 35.96
C ASP A 56 26.81 8.58 36.10
N VAL A 57 27.41 9.49 36.88
CA VAL A 57 26.91 10.88 37.03
C VAL A 57 26.92 11.63 35.70
N PHE A 58 27.93 11.41 34.85
CA PHE A 58 27.98 12.03 33.53
C PHE A 58 26.87 11.52 32.62
N ILE A 59 26.69 10.21 32.54
CA ILE A 59 25.63 9.58 31.73
C ILE A 59 24.26 10.05 32.24
N GLN A 60 24.04 10.11 33.55
CA GLN A 60 22.81 10.63 34.13
C GLN A 60 22.52 12.05 33.64
N ARG A 61 23.50 12.97 33.70
CA ARG A 61 23.35 14.34 33.19
C ARG A 61 23.04 14.40 31.69
N VAL A 62 23.67 13.53 30.90
CA VAL A 62 23.45 13.47 29.44
C VAL A 62 22.05 12.96 29.09
N VAL A 63 21.54 12.00 29.88
CA VAL A 63 20.16 11.49 29.78
C VAL A 63 19.15 12.56 30.21
N GLU A 64 19.36 13.20 31.36
CA GLU A 64 18.50 14.28 31.88
C GLU A 64 18.44 15.48 30.93
N ALA A 65 19.57 15.83 30.29
CA ALA A 65 19.62 16.85 29.26
C ALA A 65 18.93 16.44 27.93
N GLY A 66 18.48 15.19 27.80
CA GLY A 66 17.84 14.67 26.59
C GLY A 66 18.78 14.52 25.40
N LEU A 67 20.10 14.62 25.61
CA LEU A 67 21.08 14.64 24.52
C LEU A 67 21.13 13.31 23.78
N ILE A 68 20.98 12.21 24.51
CA ILE A 68 20.88 10.84 23.96
C ILE A 68 19.65 10.69 23.07
N HIS A 69 18.51 11.24 23.48
CA HIS A 69 17.28 11.17 22.69
C HIS A 69 17.41 11.96 21.38
N LYS A 70 18.04 13.15 21.44
CA LYS A 70 18.33 13.96 20.25
C LYS A 70 19.32 13.26 19.32
N TRP A 71 20.41 12.71 19.86
CA TRP A 71 21.43 12.00 19.08
C TRP A 71 20.84 10.77 18.38
N LEU A 72 20.08 9.95 19.11
CA LEU A 72 19.44 8.76 18.54
C LEU A 72 18.49 9.16 17.40
N ARG A 73 17.69 10.21 17.59
CA ARG A 73 16.81 10.73 16.54
C ARG A 73 17.60 11.17 15.31
N ASP A 74 18.73 11.84 15.50
CA ASP A 74 19.53 12.37 14.39
C ASP A 74 20.18 11.26 13.57
N VAL A 75 20.74 10.25 14.23
CA VAL A 75 21.32 9.07 13.56
C VAL A 75 20.23 8.23 12.88
N MET A 76 19.05 8.11 13.47
CA MET A 76 17.95 7.30 12.93
C MET A 76 17.16 7.99 11.82
N LYS A 77 17.35 9.29 11.54
CA LYS A 77 16.62 9.98 10.46
C LYS A 77 16.77 9.30 9.12
N GLU A 78 18.00 8.97 8.73
CA GLU A 78 18.27 8.39 7.40
C GLU A 78 17.58 7.02 7.22
N SER A 79 17.58 6.18 8.27
CA SER A 79 16.92 4.87 8.21
C SER A 79 15.40 4.99 8.32
N GLN A 80 14.90 5.93 9.10
CA GLN A 80 13.47 6.20 9.27
C GLN A 80 12.85 6.75 7.97
N ASP A 81 13.52 7.66 7.27
CA ASP A 81 13.02 8.21 6.00
C ASP A 81 12.89 7.13 4.92
N ARG A 82 13.85 6.21 4.87
CA ARG A 82 13.80 5.03 3.98
C ARG A 82 12.63 4.11 4.34
N TYR A 83 12.41 3.85 5.63
CA TYR A 83 11.29 3.02 6.11
C TYR A 83 9.93 3.64 5.76
N LEU A 84 9.73 4.93 6.05
CA LEU A 84 8.49 5.65 5.78
C LEU A 84 8.17 5.70 4.28
N SER A 85 9.19 5.83 3.45
CA SER A 85 9.05 5.79 1.98
C SER A 85 8.58 4.42 1.50
N GLN A 86 9.18 3.35 2.04
CA GLN A 86 8.80 1.97 1.72
C GLN A 86 7.38 1.63 2.20
N GLN A 87 6.98 2.12 3.38
CA GLN A 87 5.62 1.94 3.90
C GLN A 87 4.57 2.66 3.05
N LYS A 88 4.85 3.91 2.62
CA LYS A 88 3.96 4.64 1.69
C LYS A 88 3.79 3.90 0.36
N GLU A 89 4.86 3.35 -0.19
CA GLU A 89 4.81 2.55 -1.42
C GLU A 89 3.97 1.27 -1.22
N GLN A 90 4.12 0.58 -0.08
CA GLN A 90 3.34 -0.63 0.23
C GLN A 90 1.85 -0.35 0.42
N VAL A 91 1.48 0.77 1.08
CA VAL A 91 0.08 1.16 1.25
C VAL A 91 -0.55 1.55 -0.09
N GLN A 92 0.19 2.24 -0.97
CA GLN A 92 -0.27 2.50 -2.35
C GLN A 92 -0.44 1.21 -3.16
N ALA A 93 0.38 0.19 -2.90
CA ALA A 93 0.24 -1.12 -3.54
C ALA A 93 -0.98 -1.93 -3.02
N LEU A 94 -1.52 -1.61 -1.84
CA LEU A 94 -2.70 -2.28 -1.28
C LEU A 94 -4.00 -1.78 -1.92
N VAL A 95 -4.11 -0.48 -2.20
CA VAL A 95 -5.24 0.10 -2.99
C VAL A 95 -4.95 -0.03 -4.48
N ASN A 96 -4.69 -1.25 -4.93
CA ASN A 96 -4.48 -1.50 -6.34
C ASN A 96 -5.83 -1.42 -7.06
N LEU A 97 -6.04 -0.36 -7.84
CA LEU A 97 -7.25 -0.16 -8.65
C LEU A 97 -7.56 -1.37 -9.53
N ARG A 98 -6.54 -2.14 -9.92
CA ARG A 98 -6.66 -3.37 -10.69
C ARG A 98 -7.47 -4.45 -9.97
N LYS A 99 -7.41 -4.51 -8.63
CA LYS A 99 -8.24 -5.42 -7.83
C LYS A 99 -9.67 -4.90 -7.69
N PHE A 100 -9.85 -3.58 -7.66
CA PHE A 100 -11.17 -2.93 -7.62
C PHE A 100 -11.93 -3.00 -8.97
N THR A 101 -11.21 -3.21 -10.08
CA THR A 101 -11.81 -3.39 -11.41
C THR A 101 -12.84 -4.52 -11.44
N GLY A 102 -12.63 -5.61 -10.70
CA GLY A 102 -13.61 -6.70 -10.62
C GLY A 102 -14.95 -6.26 -10.03
N ALA A 103 -14.92 -5.44 -8.98
CA ALA A 103 -16.12 -4.88 -8.35
C ALA A 103 -16.85 -3.90 -9.28
N LEU A 104 -16.10 -3.06 -10.01
CA LEU A 104 -16.66 -2.15 -11.01
C LEU A 104 -17.33 -2.88 -12.17
N VAL A 105 -16.72 -3.97 -12.65
CA VAL A 105 -17.30 -4.81 -13.71
C VAL A 105 -18.58 -5.48 -13.22
N ALA A 106 -18.59 -6.05 -12.01
CA ALA A 106 -19.79 -6.66 -11.44
C ALA A 106 -20.96 -5.66 -11.31
N LEU A 107 -20.67 -4.43 -10.88
CA LEU A 107 -21.65 -3.36 -10.79
C LEU A 107 -22.19 -2.97 -12.17
N GLY A 108 -21.31 -2.84 -13.17
CA GLY A 108 -21.69 -2.54 -14.55
C GLY A 108 -22.63 -3.60 -15.14
N VAL A 109 -22.36 -4.89 -14.92
CA VAL A 109 -23.22 -5.98 -15.38
C VAL A 109 -24.58 -5.96 -14.68
N GLY A 110 -24.61 -5.77 -13.36
CA GLY A 110 -25.88 -5.70 -12.61
C GLY A 110 -26.76 -4.53 -13.06
N TYR A 111 -26.14 -3.37 -13.30
CA TYR A 111 -26.86 -2.20 -13.82
C TYR A 111 -27.36 -2.42 -15.24
N GLY A 112 -26.56 -3.08 -16.09
CA GLY A 112 -26.96 -3.45 -17.45
C GLY A 112 -28.21 -4.33 -17.49
N ILE A 113 -28.26 -5.40 -16.69
CA ILE A 113 -29.42 -6.30 -16.60
C ILE A 113 -30.66 -5.55 -16.07
N SER A 114 -30.47 -4.67 -15.08
CA SER A 114 -31.57 -3.89 -14.51
C SER A 114 -32.17 -2.91 -15.53
N LEU A 115 -31.31 -2.22 -16.28
CA LEU A 115 -31.72 -1.31 -17.36
C LEU A 115 -32.44 -2.04 -18.48
N THR A 116 -31.94 -3.21 -18.92
CA THR A 116 -32.58 -3.96 -19.99
C THR A 116 -33.95 -4.48 -19.60
N ALA A 117 -34.13 -4.98 -18.37
CA ALA A 117 -35.42 -5.37 -17.83
C ALA A 117 -36.41 -4.19 -17.81
N PHE A 118 -35.96 -3.02 -17.31
CA PHE A 118 -36.79 -1.81 -17.26
C PHE A 118 -37.21 -1.34 -18.66
N ILE A 119 -36.30 -1.35 -19.64
CA ILE A 119 -36.60 -0.99 -21.03
C ILE A 119 -37.58 -1.99 -21.66
N ALA A 120 -37.41 -3.30 -21.39
CA ALA A 120 -38.31 -4.33 -21.90
C ALA A 120 -39.74 -4.14 -21.39
N GLU A 121 -39.92 -3.80 -20.11
CA GLU A 121 -41.23 -3.48 -19.54
C GLU A 121 -41.86 -2.25 -20.18
N ILE A 122 -41.08 -1.18 -20.39
CA ILE A 122 -41.55 0.03 -21.07
C ILE A 122 -41.98 -0.27 -22.51
N LEU A 123 -41.19 -1.04 -23.25
CA LEU A 123 -41.51 -1.44 -24.62
C LEU A 123 -42.74 -2.34 -24.65
N HIS A 124 -42.84 -3.31 -23.75
CA HIS A 124 -44.02 -4.16 -23.62
C HIS A 124 -45.28 -3.32 -23.34
N TRP A 125 -45.20 -2.33 -22.45
CA TRP A 125 -46.30 -1.41 -22.17
C TRP A 125 -46.69 -0.57 -23.40
N HIS A 126 -45.71 -0.01 -24.11
CA HIS A 126 -46.00 0.86 -25.24
C HIS A 126 -46.48 0.10 -26.49
N PHE A 127 -45.96 -1.11 -26.75
CA PHE A 127 -46.28 -1.85 -27.98
C PHE A 127 -47.43 -2.84 -27.83
N VAL A 128 -47.55 -3.52 -26.69
CA VAL A 128 -48.59 -4.54 -26.50
C VAL A 128 -49.83 -3.90 -25.88
N ILE A 129 -49.64 -3.12 -24.81
CA ILE A 129 -50.75 -2.65 -23.99
C ILE A 129 -51.46 -1.45 -24.64
N GLN A 130 -50.74 -0.50 -25.24
CA GLN A 130 -51.38 0.66 -25.91
C GLN A 130 -51.96 0.36 -27.30
N LYS A 131 -51.52 -0.72 -27.98
CA LYS A 131 -52.05 -1.09 -29.30
C LYS A 131 -53.32 -1.92 -29.23
N ASP A 132 -53.68 -2.45 -28.07
CA ASP A 132 -54.95 -3.14 -27.89
C ASP A 132 -56.12 -2.14 -28.04
N PRO A 133 -57.08 -2.35 -28.96
CA PRO A 133 -58.18 -1.42 -29.24
C PRO A 133 -59.20 -1.29 -28.08
N LEU A 134 -59.01 -2.03 -26.99
CA LEU A 134 -59.77 -1.98 -25.74
C LEU A 134 -59.05 -1.22 -24.62
N PHE A 135 -57.88 -0.64 -24.91
CA PHE A 135 -57.07 0.03 -23.90
C PHE A 135 -57.57 1.45 -23.61
N ASP A 136 -58.37 1.59 -22.56
CA ASP A 136 -58.80 2.88 -22.00
C ASP A 136 -58.00 3.21 -20.73
N LYS A 137 -57.28 4.33 -20.76
CA LYS A 137 -56.34 4.80 -19.73
C LYS A 137 -57.01 4.96 -18.35
N TYR A 138 -58.33 5.13 -18.29
CA TYR A 138 -59.08 5.37 -17.07
C TYR A 138 -59.79 4.13 -16.50
N SER A 139 -59.75 2.98 -17.19
CA SER A 139 -60.45 1.75 -16.77
C SER A 139 -59.56 0.48 -16.77
N MET A 140 -58.34 0.61 -16.24
CA MET A 140 -57.35 -0.49 -16.07
C MET A 140 -57.93 -1.78 -15.50
N SER A 141 -58.80 -1.68 -14.48
CA SER A 141 -59.40 -2.82 -13.80
C SER A 141 -60.26 -3.69 -14.71
N ARG A 142 -60.95 -3.10 -15.70
CA ARG A 142 -61.77 -3.85 -16.68
C ARG A 142 -60.91 -4.57 -17.73
N PHE A 143 -59.81 -3.95 -18.17
CA PHE A 143 -58.89 -4.55 -19.15
C PHE A 143 -58.22 -5.83 -18.62
N TYR A 144 -57.65 -5.77 -17.41
CA TYR A 144 -57.03 -6.97 -16.79
C TYR A 144 -58.06 -8.05 -16.44
N PHE A 145 -59.28 -7.69 -16.06
CA PHE A 145 -60.37 -8.65 -15.82
C PHE A 145 -60.78 -9.39 -17.11
N CYS A 146 -60.94 -8.68 -18.22
CA CYS A 146 -61.32 -9.28 -19.50
C CYS A 146 -60.21 -10.18 -20.10
N LYS A 147 -58.94 -9.81 -19.90
CA LYS A 147 -57.78 -10.63 -20.33
C LYS A 147 -57.59 -11.90 -19.51
N LYS A 148 -58.05 -11.91 -18.24
CA LYS A 148 -58.00 -13.08 -17.35
C LYS A 148 -59.04 -14.16 -17.70
N PHE A 149 -60.14 -13.77 -18.36
CA PHE A 149 -61.26 -14.65 -18.73
C PHE A 149 -61.24 -15.13 -20.19
N LYS A 150 -60.20 -14.78 -20.96
CA LYS A 150 -59.95 -15.24 -22.33
C LYS A 150 -58.71 -16.12 -22.36
#